data_AF-A0A9X6PMP5-F1
#
_entry.id   AF-A0A9X6PMP5-F1
#
_cell.length_a   1.000
_cell.length_b   1.000
_cell.length_c   1.000
_cell.angle_alpha   90.00
_cell.angle_beta   90.00
_cell.angle_gamma   90.00
#
_symmetry.space_group_name_H-M   'P 1'
#
loop_
_entity.id
_entity.type
_entity.pdbx_description
1 polymer ?
#
loop_
_entity_poly.entity_id
_entity_poly.type
_entity_poly.pdbx_seq_one_letter_code
_entity_poly.pdbx_strand_id
1 'polypeptide(L)'
;MIRFLEKYVMPVAGKVAEQRHLQAIRDGIILTMPFLIIGSFFLIISALPIPGYNDFMAGLFGENWQRALGYPVSATFNIMALIAVFGIAYRLGEYYKVDALASGALSLVTFLLATPFQVAYIIPSTKESVLVEGAIPAALMGSQGLFVAMIIALISTELYRFIVQKKIIIKMPETVPPAVTRSFAALVPGFIVVTVIWILRLIIENTSFGSIHNIVGQILQEPLSVLGASLWGAIIAVILVHVLWSCGIHGATIVGGVMSPVWLSLMDQNRVAFQAGQDVPNTITAQFFDLWIYMGGSGATLALVVGMLLFARSQQLKSLGRLSIAPGIFNINEMVTFGMPIVMNPLLLIPFILVPVVLTIVSYFAMEWGWVARPSGAAVPWTTPILFSGYLGSGGKISGVILQLVNFALAFFIYLPFLKIWDKQKLAEEKGE
;
A
#
# COMPACT_ATOMS: atom_id res chain seq x y z
N MET A 1 -9.07 1.62 30.42
CA MET A 1 -8.67 1.54 29.00
C MET A 1 -9.53 2.42 28.10
N ILE A 2 -10.86 2.28 28.07
CA ILE A 2 -11.76 3.09 27.22
C ILE A 2 -11.53 4.60 27.38
N ARG A 3 -11.60 5.13 28.62
CA ARG A 3 -11.31 6.56 28.90
C ARG A 3 -9.93 7.04 28.45
N PHE A 4 -8.94 6.15 28.37
CA PHE A 4 -7.60 6.48 27.87
C PHE A 4 -7.61 6.58 26.33
N LEU A 5 -8.22 5.62 25.64
CA LEU A 5 -8.40 5.64 24.19
C LEU A 5 -9.16 6.89 23.75
N GLU A 6 -10.29 7.19 24.41
CA GLU A 6 -11.13 8.36 24.11
C GLU A 6 -10.41 9.69 24.34
N LYS A 7 -9.63 9.80 25.42
CA LYS A 7 -9.00 11.08 25.80
C LYS A 7 -7.68 11.34 25.08
N TYR A 8 -6.87 10.32 24.83
CA TYR A 8 -5.50 10.50 24.35
C TYR A 8 -5.29 10.04 22.91
N VAL A 9 -5.94 8.95 22.49
CA VAL A 9 -5.69 8.34 21.16
C VAL A 9 -6.65 8.89 20.12
N MET A 10 -7.96 8.88 20.40
CA MET A 10 -9.00 9.33 19.45
C MET A 10 -8.77 10.75 18.91
N PRO A 11 -8.41 11.77 19.72
CA PRO A 11 -8.23 13.12 19.18
C PRO A 11 -7.02 13.24 18.25
N VAL A 12 -5.95 12.48 18.51
CA VAL A 12 -4.77 12.45 17.66
C VAL A 12 -5.07 11.68 16.38
N ALA A 13 -5.73 10.53 16.49
CA ALA A 13 -6.13 9.70 15.37
C ALA A 13 -7.05 10.45 14.41
N GLY A 14 -8.05 11.19 14.93
CA GLY A 14 -8.93 12.05 14.14
C GLY A 14 -8.16 13.12 13.38
N LYS A 15 -7.26 13.85 14.06
CA LYS A 15 -6.42 14.87 13.41
C LYS A 15 -5.55 14.32 12.29
N VAL A 16 -4.96 13.13 12.48
CA VAL A 16 -4.15 12.47 11.45
C VAL A 16 -5.04 12.03 10.28
N ALA A 17 -6.20 11.43 10.57
CA ALA A 17 -7.15 11.00 9.56
C ALA A 17 -7.73 12.16 8.75
N GLU A 18 -7.86 13.36 9.33
CA GLU A 18 -8.35 14.60 8.70
C GLU A 18 -7.26 15.43 8.02
N GLN A 19 -5.99 15.04 8.12
CA GLN A 19 -4.90 15.80 7.53
C GLN A 19 -4.94 15.66 6.01
N ARG A 20 -5.30 16.76 5.33
CA ARG A 20 -5.55 16.84 3.87
C ARG A 20 -4.45 16.31 2.95
N HIS A 21 -3.18 16.50 3.28
CA HIS A 21 -2.05 16.02 2.49
C HIS A 21 -1.89 14.51 2.65
N LEU A 22 -2.04 13.99 3.88
CA LEU A 22 -2.01 12.55 4.15
C LEU A 22 -3.21 11.87 3.49
N GLN A 23 -4.41 12.46 3.57
CA GLN A 23 -5.58 12.00 2.84
C GLN A 23 -5.32 11.95 1.33
N ALA A 24 -4.77 13.02 0.75
CA ALA A 24 -4.44 13.05 -0.67
C ALA A 24 -3.42 11.98 -1.06
N ILE A 25 -2.38 11.74 -0.25
CA ILE A 25 -1.40 10.66 -0.46
C ILE A 25 -2.11 9.30 -0.42
N ARG A 26 -2.84 9.03 0.66
CA ARG A 26 -3.57 7.77 0.89
C ARG A 26 -4.52 7.47 -0.27
N ASP A 27 -5.40 8.42 -0.58
CA ASP A 27 -6.47 8.24 -1.57
C ASP A 27 -5.92 8.32 -3.00
N GLY A 28 -4.80 9.01 -3.21
CA GLY A 28 -4.08 9.08 -4.48
C GLY A 28 -3.31 7.79 -4.80
N ILE A 29 -2.65 7.18 -3.81
CA ILE A 29 -1.94 5.90 -3.99
C ILE A 29 -2.94 4.76 -4.27
N ILE A 30 -4.15 4.81 -3.72
CA ILE A 30 -5.21 3.82 -4.01
C ILE A 30 -5.48 3.72 -5.53
N LEU A 31 -5.27 4.79 -6.31
CA LEU A 31 -5.38 4.75 -7.76
C LEU A 31 -4.44 3.72 -8.41
N THR A 32 -3.30 3.41 -7.79
CA THR A 32 -2.31 2.44 -8.33
C THR A 32 -2.72 0.99 -8.07
N MET A 33 -3.52 0.72 -7.03
CA MET A 33 -3.78 -0.65 -6.57
C MET A 33 -4.38 -1.56 -7.65
N PRO A 34 -5.42 -1.17 -8.40
CA PRO A 34 -5.97 -2.03 -9.45
C PRO A 34 -4.93 -2.39 -10.53
N PHE A 35 -4.05 -1.47 -10.87
CA PHE A 35 -3.01 -1.69 -11.87
C PHE A 35 -1.95 -2.67 -11.38
N LEU A 36 -1.50 -2.55 -10.13
CA LEU A 36 -0.55 -3.49 -9.54
C LEU A 36 -1.14 -4.91 -9.45
N ILE A 37 -2.43 -5.02 -9.14
CA ILE A 37 -3.16 -6.30 -9.14
C ILE A 37 -3.17 -6.89 -10.56
N ILE A 38 -3.55 -6.10 -11.57
CA ILE A 38 -3.56 -6.54 -12.98
C ILE A 38 -2.17 -7.02 -13.39
N GLY A 39 -1.12 -6.23 -13.15
CA GLY A 39 0.26 -6.62 -13.46
C GLY A 39 0.70 -7.90 -12.74
N SER A 40 0.25 -8.08 -11.49
CA SER A 40 0.58 -9.25 -10.68
C SER A 40 0.02 -10.55 -11.24
N PHE A 41 -1.14 -10.53 -11.90
CA PHE A 41 -1.65 -11.72 -12.58
C PHE A 41 -0.68 -12.20 -13.66
N PHE A 42 -0.18 -11.29 -14.51
CA PHE A 42 0.79 -11.64 -15.56
C PHE A 42 2.13 -12.09 -14.97
N LEU A 43 2.60 -11.42 -13.93
CA LEU A 43 3.80 -11.81 -13.19
C LEU A 43 3.69 -13.24 -12.66
N ILE A 44 2.59 -13.58 -11.97
CA ILE A 44 2.36 -14.91 -11.42
C ILE A 44 2.27 -15.96 -12.53
N ILE A 45 1.52 -15.69 -13.60
CA ILE A 45 1.39 -16.61 -14.74
C ILE A 45 2.76 -16.87 -15.39
N SER A 46 3.62 -15.85 -15.48
CA SER A 46 4.95 -15.98 -16.08
C SER A 46 5.94 -16.79 -15.21
N ALA A 47 5.71 -16.82 -13.90
CA ALA A 47 6.66 -17.34 -12.91
C ALA A 47 6.06 -18.47 -12.05
N LEU A 48 5.06 -19.18 -12.58
CA LEU A 48 4.31 -20.18 -11.84
C LEU A 48 5.13 -21.49 -11.72
N PRO A 49 5.53 -21.92 -10.51
CA PRO A 49 6.48 -23.02 -10.34
C PRO A 49 5.78 -24.39 -10.34
N ILE A 50 4.96 -24.67 -11.34
CA ILE A 50 4.35 -26.00 -11.54
C ILE A 50 5.30 -26.88 -12.38
N PRO A 51 5.62 -28.11 -11.95
CA PRO A 51 6.42 -29.04 -12.76
C PRO A 51 5.84 -29.22 -14.17
N GLY A 52 6.65 -29.02 -15.20
CA GLY A 52 6.26 -29.12 -16.61
C GLY A 52 5.51 -27.92 -17.18
N TYR A 53 5.18 -26.89 -16.38
CA TYR A 53 4.43 -25.72 -16.86
C TYR A 53 5.24 -24.82 -17.80
N ASN A 54 6.52 -24.58 -17.49
CA ASN A 54 7.39 -23.76 -18.35
C ASN A 54 7.55 -24.39 -19.74
N ASP A 55 7.83 -25.70 -19.81
CA ASP A 55 7.98 -26.43 -21.07
C ASP A 55 6.65 -26.48 -21.84
N PHE A 56 5.53 -26.64 -21.14
CA PHE A 56 4.19 -26.58 -21.74
C PHE A 56 3.92 -25.23 -22.41
N MET A 57 4.17 -24.13 -21.72
CA MET A 57 3.97 -22.78 -22.26
C MET A 57 4.94 -22.47 -23.41
N ALA A 58 6.21 -22.88 -23.28
CA ALA A 58 7.20 -22.75 -24.34
C ALA A 58 6.83 -23.56 -25.58
N GLY A 59 6.28 -24.78 -25.42
CA GLY A 59 5.81 -25.61 -26.52
C GLY A 59 4.62 -25.01 -27.29
N LEU A 60 3.75 -24.24 -26.62
CA LEU A 60 2.59 -23.60 -27.24
C LEU A 60 2.91 -22.27 -27.92
N PHE A 61 3.76 -21.44 -27.30
CA PHE A 61 3.95 -20.04 -27.70
C PHE A 61 5.40 -19.69 -28.08
N GLY A 62 6.34 -20.62 -27.92
CA GLY A 62 7.78 -20.45 -28.15
C GLY A 62 8.57 -20.04 -26.90
N GLU A 63 9.89 -20.20 -26.98
CA GLU A 63 10.84 -19.97 -25.86
C GLU A 63 10.74 -18.58 -25.21
N ASN A 64 10.30 -17.55 -25.95
CA ASN A 64 10.24 -16.17 -25.48
C ASN A 64 8.87 -15.75 -24.89
N TRP A 65 7.96 -16.70 -24.59
CA TRP A 65 6.60 -16.39 -24.12
C TRP A 65 6.57 -15.51 -22.86
N GLN A 66 7.51 -15.69 -21.93
CA GLN A 66 7.59 -14.90 -20.69
C GLN A 66 7.81 -13.41 -20.97
N ARG A 67 8.51 -13.05 -22.06
CA ARG A 67 8.74 -11.66 -22.44
C ARG A 67 7.42 -10.93 -22.71
N ALA A 68 6.48 -11.60 -23.37
CA ALA A 68 5.17 -11.01 -23.68
C ALA A 68 4.36 -10.73 -22.40
N LEU A 69 4.46 -11.61 -21.40
CA LEU A 69 3.83 -11.41 -20.09
C LEU A 69 4.52 -10.32 -19.25
N GLY A 70 5.75 -9.93 -19.61
CA GLY A 70 6.45 -8.80 -19.00
C GLY A 70 5.91 -7.41 -19.39
N TYR A 71 5.16 -7.29 -20.50
CA TYR A 71 4.64 -5.98 -20.93
C TYR A 71 3.59 -5.40 -19.96
N PRO A 72 2.56 -6.15 -19.52
CA PRO A 72 1.62 -5.64 -18.53
C PRO A 72 2.28 -5.32 -17.19
N VAL A 73 3.28 -6.11 -16.77
CA VAL A 73 4.06 -5.83 -15.55
C VAL A 73 4.79 -4.48 -15.68
N SER A 74 5.44 -4.24 -16.82
CA SER A 74 6.14 -2.98 -17.08
C SER A 74 5.18 -1.79 -17.12
N ALA A 75 4.03 -1.95 -17.78
CA ALA A 75 3.00 -0.91 -17.90
C ALA A 75 2.17 -0.71 -16.62
N THR A 76 2.51 -1.37 -15.51
CA THR A 76 1.82 -1.20 -14.22
C THR A 76 2.82 -0.90 -13.10
N PHE A 77 3.75 -1.82 -12.80
CA PHE A 77 4.73 -1.65 -11.73
C PHE A 77 5.73 -0.52 -12.03
N ASN A 78 6.24 -0.43 -13.25
CA ASN A 78 7.26 0.58 -13.60
C ASN A 78 6.66 1.96 -13.88
N ILE A 79 5.35 2.17 -13.69
CA ILE A 79 4.70 3.49 -13.83
C ILE A 79 3.93 3.89 -12.57
N MET A 80 4.20 3.23 -11.44
CA MET A 80 3.49 3.44 -10.19
C MET A 80 3.56 4.88 -9.69
N ALA A 81 4.73 5.52 -9.70
CA ALA A 81 4.89 6.91 -9.31
C ALA A 81 4.21 7.87 -10.28
N LEU A 82 4.21 7.54 -11.58
CA LEU A 82 3.53 8.33 -12.61
C LEU A 82 2.00 8.34 -12.43
N ILE A 83 1.42 7.20 -12.04
CA ILE A 83 -0.01 7.11 -11.70
C ILE A 83 -0.28 7.81 -10.36
N ALA A 84 0.58 7.57 -9.35
CA ALA A 84 0.42 8.14 -8.02
C ALA A 84 0.49 9.67 -8.02
N VAL A 85 1.42 10.30 -8.75
CA VAL A 85 1.51 11.77 -8.80
C VAL A 85 0.22 12.40 -9.30
N PHE A 86 -0.40 11.82 -10.33
CA PHE A 86 -1.69 12.29 -10.83
C PHE A 86 -2.78 12.09 -9.77
N GLY A 87 -2.88 10.89 -9.20
CA GLY A 87 -3.89 10.56 -8.20
C GLY A 87 -3.82 11.48 -6.97
N ILE A 88 -2.62 11.69 -6.42
CA ILE A 88 -2.42 12.53 -5.22
C ILE A 88 -2.79 13.98 -5.50
N ALA A 89 -2.32 14.55 -6.61
CA ALA A 89 -2.61 15.93 -6.98
C ALA A 89 -4.07 16.15 -7.35
N TYR A 90 -4.71 15.15 -7.98
CA TYR A 90 -6.14 15.18 -8.28
C TYR A 90 -6.96 15.21 -6.99
N ARG A 91 -6.69 14.30 -6.04
CA ARG A 91 -7.38 14.25 -4.74
C ARG A 91 -7.17 15.52 -3.92
N LEU A 92 -5.96 16.07 -3.90
CA LEU A 92 -5.70 17.33 -3.21
C LEU A 92 -6.40 18.52 -3.89
N GLY A 93 -6.50 18.52 -5.21
CA GLY A 93 -7.26 19.51 -5.98
C GLY A 93 -8.77 19.46 -5.67
N GLU A 94 -9.35 18.26 -5.60
CA GLU A 94 -10.73 18.03 -5.16
C GLU A 94 -10.97 18.58 -3.75
N TYR A 95 -10.07 18.27 -2.81
CA TYR A 95 -10.14 18.76 -1.43
C TYR A 95 -10.19 20.29 -1.38
N TYR A 96 -9.38 20.97 -2.20
CA TYR A 96 -9.33 22.43 -2.26
C TYR A 96 -10.41 23.08 -3.13
N LYS A 97 -11.28 22.29 -3.77
CA LYS A 97 -12.33 22.77 -4.69
C LYS A 97 -11.74 23.62 -5.83
N VAL A 98 -10.57 23.24 -6.32
CA VAL A 98 -9.96 23.80 -7.54
C VAL A 98 -10.13 22.80 -8.69
N ASP A 99 -9.65 23.16 -9.88
CA ASP A 99 -9.68 22.27 -11.03
C ASP A 99 -8.77 21.05 -10.80
N ALA A 100 -9.36 19.94 -10.33
CA ALA A 100 -8.66 18.70 -10.01
C ALA A 100 -7.98 18.04 -11.22
N LEU A 101 -8.60 18.14 -12.40
CA LEU A 101 -8.02 17.59 -13.62
C LEU A 101 -6.76 18.39 -14.01
N ALA A 102 -6.82 19.72 -13.91
CA ALA A 102 -5.68 20.57 -14.16
C ALA A 102 -4.58 20.34 -13.11
N SER A 103 -4.89 20.24 -11.81
CA SER A 103 -3.87 19.99 -10.78
C SER A 103 -3.21 18.62 -10.94
N GLY A 104 -3.98 17.58 -11.28
CA GLY A 104 -3.48 16.24 -11.57
C GLY A 104 -2.54 16.20 -12.76
N ALA A 105 -2.98 16.73 -13.91
CA ALA A 105 -2.18 16.76 -15.14
C ALA A 105 -0.93 17.66 -14.99
N LEU A 106 -1.06 18.82 -14.34
CA LEU A 106 0.06 19.70 -14.05
C LEU A 106 1.10 19.01 -13.17
N SER A 107 0.67 18.27 -12.15
CA SER A 107 1.60 17.56 -11.28
C SER A 107 2.36 16.44 -12.01
N LEU A 108 1.68 15.72 -12.91
CA LEU A 108 2.32 14.75 -13.82
C LEU A 108 3.39 15.42 -14.69
N VAL A 109 3.09 16.57 -15.30
CA VAL A 109 4.06 17.35 -16.09
C VAL A 109 5.23 17.79 -15.22
N THR A 110 4.97 18.29 -14.01
CA THR A 110 6.04 18.74 -13.10
C THR A 110 6.90 17.60 -12.56
N PHE A 111 6.34 16.40 -12.43
CA PHE A 111 7.11 15.21 -12.03
C PHE A 111 8.06 14.78 -13.13
N LEU A 112 7.60 14.77 -14.39
CA LEU A 112 8.46 14.55 -15.55
C LEU A 112 9.52 15.65 -15.65
N LEU A 113 9.16 16.93 -15.42
CA LEU A 113 10.11 18.04 -15.40
C LEU A 113 11.21 17.87 -14.33
N ALA A 114 10.85 17.38 -13.14
CA ALA A 114 11.78 17.09 -12.05
C ALA A 114 12.66 15.85 -12.31
N THR A 115 12.32 15.05 -13.32
CA THR A 115 13.04 13.83 -13.71
C THR A 115 13.98 14.12 -14.88
N PRO A 116 15.26 13.71 -14.81
CA PRO A 116 16.16 13.80 -15.97
C PRO A 116 15.68 12.91 -17.12
N PHE A 117 15.64 13.44 -18.35
CA PHE A 117 15.30 12.69 -19.57
C PHE A 117 16.55 12.10 -20.20
N GLN A 118 17.36 11.45 -19.36
CA GLN A 118 18.62 10.84 -19.76
C GLN A 118 18.93 9.62 -18.89
N VAL A 119 19.58 8.63 -19.48
CA VAL A 119 20.07 7.43 -18.78
C VAL A 119 21.56 7.28 -19.06
N ALA A 120 22.36 7.34 -18.00
CA ALA A 120 23.80 7.14 -18.09
C ALA A 120 24.17 5.68 -17.79
N TYR A 121 24.89 5.05 -18.71
CA TYR A 121 25.49 3.73 -18.53
C TYR A 121 26.99 3.90 -18.29
N ILE A 122 27.47 3.46 -17.13
CA ILE A 122 28.90 3.51 -16.81
C ILE A 122 29.50 2.15 -17.13
N ILE A 123 30.54 2.14 -17.97
CA ILE A 123 31.31 0.94 -18.28
C ILE A 123 32.26 0.67 -17.10
N PRO A 124 32.07 -0.40 -16.30
CA PRO A 124 32.82 -0.58 -15.05
C PRO A 124 34.33 -0.68 -15.24
N SER A 125 34.78 -1.21 -16.39
CA SER A 125 36.19 -1.42 -16.71
C SER A 125 36.94 -0.16 -17.12
N THR A 126 36.27 0.80 -17.79
CA THR A 126 36.90 2.01 -18.34
C THR A 126 36.50 3.29 -17.59
N LYS A 127 35.45 3.23 -16.76
CA LYS A 127 34.76 4.38 -16.15
C LYS A 127 34.21 5.39 -17.18
N GLU A 128 34.15 5.02 -18.45
CA GLU A 128 33.49 5.83 -19.47
C GLU A 128 31.97 5.75 -19.31
N SER A 129 31.29 6.85 -19.58
CA SER A 129 29.83 6.93 -19.52
C SER A 129 29.24 7.07 -20.92
N VAL A 130 28.31 6.20 -21.28
CA VAL A 130 27.46 6.36 -22.45
C VAL A 130 26.13 6.97 -21.99
N LEU A 131 25.79 8.15 -22.49
CA LEU A 131 24.55 8.83 -22.16
C LEU A 131 23.52 8.61 -23.27
N VAL A 132 22.35 8.11 -22.90
CA VAL A 132 21.17 8.07 -23.76
C VAL A 132 20.30 9.27 -23.43
N GLU A 133 20.17 10.21 -24.36
CA GLU A 133 19.32 11.40 -24.22
C GLU A 133 17.91 11.17 -24.77
N GLY A 134 16.94 11.98 -24.33
CA GLY A 134 15.56 11.93 -24.82
C GLY A 134 14.75 10.73 -24.32
N ALA A 135 15.27 10.00 -23.32
CA ALA A 135 14.64 8.81 -22.75
C ALA A 135 14.13 9.08 -21.33
N ILE A 136 12.91 8.65 -21.03
CA ILE A 136 12.38 8.67 -19.66
C ILE A 136 12.91 7.45 -18.91
N PRO A 137 13.63 7.62 -17.78
CA PRO A 137 14.11 6.50 -16.99
C PRO A 137 12.93 5.78 -16.32
N ALA A 138 12.52 4.63 -16.86
CA ALA A 138 11.36 3.88 -16.36
C ALA A 138 11.50 3.49 -14.87
N ALA A 139 12.72 3.28 -14.37
CA ALA A 139 12.97 3.04 -12.95
C ALA A 139 12.45 4.17 -12.05
N LEU A 140 12.64 5.43 -12.46
CA LEU A 140 12.18 6.62 -11.73
C LEU A 140 10.66 6.83 -11.83
N MET A 141 9.98 6.16 -12.77
CA MET A 141 8.52 6.17 -12.90
C MET A 141 7.86 5.07 -12.05
N GLY A 142 8.63 4.06 -11.63
CA GLY A 142 8.18 2.94 -10.82
C GLY A 142 8.15 3.25 -9.32
N SER A 143 8.42 2.24 -8.48
CA SER A 143 8.39 2.38 -7.03
C SER A 143 9.42 3.39 -6.49
N GLN A 144 10.59 3.50 -7.13
CA GLN A 144 11.65 4.45 -6.76
C GLN A 144 11.19 5.91 -6.84
N GLY A 145 10.24 6.22 -7.72
CA GLY A 145 9.71 7.58 -7.88
C GLY A 145 8.65 7.97 -6.85
N LEU A 146 8.13 7.05 -6.03
CA LEU A 146 6.94 7.30 -5.21
C LEU A 146 7.11 8.47 -4.23
N PHE A 147 8.25 8.56 -3.58
CA PHE A 147 8.54 9.66 -2.65
C PHE A 147 8.60 11.01 -3.35
N VAL A 148 9.23 11.06 -4.52
CA VAL A 148 9.28 12.28 -5.34
C VAL A 148 7.89 12.63 -5.86
N ALA A 149 7.11 11.63 -6.31
CA ALA A 149 5.73 11.83 -6.76
C ALA A 149 4.86 12.46 -5.66
N MET A 150 4.97 12.00 -4.41
CA MET A 150 4.27 12.64 -3.28
C MET A 150 4.68 14.10 -3.11
N ILE A 151 5.98 14.37 -3.03
CA ILE A 151 6.49 15.73 -2.78
C ILE A 151 6.08 16.68 -3.92
N ILE A 152 6.29 16.28 -5.16
CA ILE A 152 5.97 17.09 -6.34
C ILE A 152 4.45 17.29 -6.47
N ALA A 153 3.63 16.26 -6.27
CA ALA A 153 2.17 16.41 -6.31
C ALA A 153 1.65 17.41 -5.26
N LEU A 154 2.16 17.31 -4.03
CA LEU A 154 1.77 18.21 -2.94
C LEU A 154 2.24 19.64 -3.22
N ILE A 155 3.52 19.86 -3.54
CA ILE A 155 4.06 21.20 -3.81
C ILE A 155 3.35 21.84 -5.01
N SER A 156 3.23 21.12 -6.13
CA SER A 156 2.60 21.63 -7.35
C SER A 156 1.14 22.01 -7.11
N THR A 157 0.38 21.18 -6.40
CA THR A 157 -1.04 21.44 -6.13
C THR A 157 -1.24 22.55 -5.10
N GLU A 158 -0.42 22.60 -4.04
CA GLU A 158 -0.46 23.67 -3.04
C GLU A 158 -0.15 25.04 -3.65
N LEU A 159 0.81 25.09 -4.56
CA LEU A 159 1.14 26.33 -5.26
C LEU A 159 0.05 26.69 -6.27
N TYR A 160 -0.43 25.72 -7.05
CA TYR A 160 -1.54 25.91 -8.01
C TYR A 160 -2.78 26.47 -7.32
N ARG A 161 -3.27 25.81 -6.25
CA ARG A 161 -4.47 26.25 -5.53
C ARG A 161 -4.29 27.63 -4.92
N PHE A 162 -3.10 27.96 -4.41
CA PHE A 162 -2.82 29.27 -3.84
C PHE A 162 -2.97 30.38 -4.89
N ILE A 163 -2.40 30.20 -6.07
CA ILE A 163 -2.44 31.18 -7.16
C ILE A 163 -3.89 31.35 -7.66
N VAL A 164 -4.62 30.24 -7.86
CA VAL A 164 -6.02 30.25 -8.29
C VAL A 164 -6.92 30.95 -7.27
N GLN A 165 -6.78 30.65 -5.97
CA GLN A 165 -7.58 31.27 -4.90
C GLN A 165 -7.28 32.77 -4.74
N LYS A 166 -6.06 33.21 -5.08
CA LYS A 166 -5.69 34.63 -5.17
C LYS A 166 -6.21 35.32 -6.43
N LYS A 167 -6.95 34.61 -7.30
CA LYS A 167 -7.51 35.11 -8.56
C LYS A 167 -6.44 35.64 -9.53
N ILE A 168 -5.21 35.11 -9.44
CA ILE A 168 -4.13 35.39 -10.39
C ILE A 168 -4.32 34.48 -11.60
N ILE A 169 -5.38 34.76 -12.37
CA ILE A 169 -5.83 33.98 -13.51
C ILE A 169 -6.17 34.92 -14.66
N ILE A 170 -6.12 34.40 -15.89
CA ILE A 170 -6.63 35.12 -17.06
C ILE A 170 -8.15 35.04 -17.03
N LYS A 171 -8.82 36.20 -16.97
CA LYS A 171 -10.28 36.29 -17.01
C LYS A 171 -10.74 36.37 -18.46
N MET A 172 -11.62 35.43 -18.85
CA MET A 172 -12.25 35.47 -20.17
C MET A 172 -13.61 36.17 -20.09
N PRO A 173 -14.04 36.85 -21.18
CA PRO A 173 -15.41 37.35 -21.31
C PRO A 173 -16.44 36.22 -21.16
N GLU A 174 -17.64 36.55 -20.67
CA GLU A 174 -18.72 35.56 -20.46
C GLU A 174 -19.22 34.92 -21.77
N THR A 175 -18.95 35.55 -22.92
CA THR A 175 -19.30 35.03 -24.25
C THR A 175 -18.38 33.89 -24.72
N VAL A 176 -17.26 33.66 -24.03
CA VAL A 176 -16.28 32.64 -24.39
C VAL A 176 -16.71 31.27 -23.86
N PRO A 177 -16.64 30.19 -24.67
CA PRO A 177 -17.03 28.85 -24.23
C PRO A 177 -16.32 28.39 -22.94
N PRO A 178 -17.01 27.65 -22.05
CA PRO A 178 -16.46 27.24 -20.74
C PRO A 178 -15.13 26.48 -20.82
N ALA A 179 -14.94 25.66 -21.87
CA ALA A 179 -13.69 24.92 -22.07
C ALA A 179 -12.48 25.85 -22.25
N VAL A 180 -12.63 26.92 -23.03
CA VAL A 180 -11.56 27.91 -23.27
C VAL A 180 -11.29 28.69 -22.00
N THR A 181 -12.33 29.14 -21.30
CA THR A 181 -12.21 29.84 -20.01
C THR A 181 -11.43 29.00 -18.99
N ARG A 182 -11.72 27.70 -18.88
CA ARG A 182 -11.02 26.78 -17.98
C ARG A 182 -9.53 26.64 -18.33
N SER A 183 -9.19 26.46 -19.61
CA SER A 183 -7.79 26.34 -20.05
C SER A 183 -6.96 27.59 -19.74
N PHE A 184 -7.48 28.78 -20.02
CA PHE A 184 -6.76 30.02 -19.75
C PHE A 184 -6.73 30.39 -18.27
N ALA A 185 -7.73 30.01 -17.49
CA ALA A 185 -7.72 30.17 -16.04
C ALA A 185 -6.57 29.37 -15.39
N ALA A 186 -6.21 28.21 -15.95
CA ALA A 186 -5.11 27.38 -15.48
C ALA A 186 -3.72 27.82 -16.01
N LEU A 187 -3.65 28.66 -17.06
CA LEU A 187 -2.39 28.99 -17.76
C LEU A 187 -1.37 29.69 -16.86
N VAL A 188 -1.76 30.79 -16.21
CA VAL A 188 -0.85 31.55 -15.32
C VAL A 188 -0.44 30.73 -14.10
N PRO A 189 -1.38 30.08 -13.37
CA PRO A 189 -1.00 29.16 -12.29
C PRO A 189 -0.05 28.04 -12.75
N GLY A 190 -0.36 27.40 -13.88
CA GLY A 190 0.45 26.31 -14.42
C GLY A 190 1.87 26.74 -14.79
N PHE A 191 2.00 27.90 -15.45
CA PHE A 191 3.31 28.48 -15.80
C PHE A 191 4.16 28.71 -14.55
N ILE A 192 3.61 29.37 -13.53
CA ILE A 192 4.35 29.67 -12.29
C ILE A 192 4.78 28.38 -11.59
N VAL A 193 3.91 27.36 -11.53
CA VAL A 193 4.23 26.07 -10.93
C VAL A 193 5.39 25.38 -11.67
N VAL A 194 5.32 25.32 -13.00
CA VAL A 194 6.40 24.76 -13.83
C VAL A 194 7.70 25.52 -13.61
N THR A 195 7.67 26.85 -13.59
CA THR A 195 8.85 27.69 -13.33
C THR A 195 9.47 27.40 -11.96
N VAL A 196 8.66 27.26 -10.91
CA VAL A 196 9.15 26.95 -9.55
C VAL A 196 9.82 25.57 -9.52
N ILE A 197 9.18 24.53 -10.07
CA ILE A 197 9.77 23.19 -10.09
C ILE A 197 11.03 23.14 -10.96
N TRP A 198 11.05 23.87 -12.08
CA TRP A 198 12.24 24.01 -12.93
C TRP A 198 13.40 24.67 -12.18
N ILE A 199 13.15 25.78 -11.46
CA ILE A 199 14.18 26.45 -10.64
C ILE A 199 14.69 25.50 -9.55
N LEU A 200 13.79 24.79 -8.86
CA LEU A 200 14.18 23.79 -7.85
C LEU A 200 15.08 22.70 -8.46
N ARG A 201 14.76 22.20 -9.66
CA ARG A 201 15.60 21.26 -10.38
C ARG A 201 16.98 21.83 -10.65
N LEU A 202 17.08 23.04 -11.20
CA LEU A 202 18.36 23.69 -11.48
C LEU A 202 19.21 23.88 -10.23
N ILE A 203 18.59 24.25 -9.10
CA ILE A 203 19.30 24.37 -7.82
C ILE A 203 19.91 23.02 -7.42
N ILE A 204 19.13 21.94 -7.49
CA ILE A 204 19.59 20.61 -7.08
C ILE A 204 20.61 20.00 -8.04
N GLU A 205 20.51 20.28 -9.35
CA GLU A 205 21.50 19.88 -10.37
C GLU A 205 22.90 20.43 -10.05
N ASN A 206 23.00 21.56 -9.34
CA ASN A 206 24.26 22.18 -8.91
C ASN A 206 24.72 21.72 -7.52
N THR A 207 24.08 20.72 -6.91
CA THR A 207 24.48 20.13 -5.63
C THR A 207 25.17 18.77 -5.82
N SER A 208 25.75 18.22 -4.76
CA SER A 208 26.31 16.85 -4.76
C SER A 208 25.29 15.76 -5.09
N PHE A 209 23.99 16.05 -5.01
CA PHE A 209 22.94 15.10 -5.35
C PHE A 209 22.65 15.04 -6.85
N GLY A 210 22.89 16.12 -7.61
CA GLY A 210 22.70 16.20 -9.06
C GLY A 210 21.25 16.09 -9.58
N SER A 211 20.30 15.53 -8.83
CA SER A 211 18.89 15.48 -9.23
C SER A 211 17.93 15.41 -8.04
N ILE A 212 16.68 15.85 -8.26
CA ILE A 212 15.61 15.80 -7.24
C ILE A 212 15.35 14.35 -6.79
N HIS A 213 15.38 13.39 -7.72
CA HIS A 213 15.21 11.97 -7.38
C HIS A 213 16.30 11.46 -6.45
N ASN A 214 17.54 11.87 -6.66
CA ASN A 214 18.66 11.42 -5.82
C ASN A 214 18.63 12.04 -4.42
N ILE A 215 18.38 13.35 -4.29
CA ILE A 215 18.31 13.98 -2.95
C ILE A 215 17.16 13.41 -2.11
N VAL A 216 15.98 13.20 -2.72
CA VAL A 216 14.83 12.59 -2.04
C VAL A 216 15.12 11.13 -1.72
N GLY A 217 15.75 10.41 -2.67
CA GLY A 217 16.20 9.03 -2.50
C GLY A 217 17.06 8.85 -1.24
N GLN A 218 18.15 9.60 -1.16
CA GLN A 218 19.15 9.46 -0.09
C GLN A 218 18.66 10.01 1.26
N ILE A 219 17.98 11.17 1.27
CA ILE A 219 17.61 11.84 2.54
C ILE A 219 16.34 11.26 3.15
N LEU A 220 15.39 10.80 2.33
CA LEU A 220 14.08 10.38 2.81
C LEU A 220 13.81 8.89 2.52
N GLN A 221 13.86 8.49 1.25
CA GLN A 221 13.42 7.17 0.86
C GLN A 221 14.27 6.06 1.47
N GLU A 222 15.60 6.13 1.36
CA GLU A 222 16.52 5.12 1.90
C GLU A 222 16.38 4.94 3.42
N PRO A 223 16.51 5.98 4.27
CA PRO A 223 16.40 5.79 5.73
C PRO A 223 15.01 5.34 6.15
N LEU A 224 13.94 5.86 5.54
CA LEU A 224 12.58 5.41 5.85
C LEU A 224 12.31 3.99 5.36
N SER A 225 12.96 3.56 4.26
CA SER A 225 12.87 2.18 3.77
C SER A 225 13.52 1.20 4.74
N VAL A 226 14.69 1.54 5.28
CA VAL A 226 15.35 0.72 6.33
C VAL A 226 14.46 0.60 7.56
N LEU A 227 13.88 1.71 8.03
CA LEU A 227 12.95 1.69 9.17
C LEU A 227 11.70 0.86 8.88
N GLY A 228 11.09 1.03 7.70
CA GLY A 228 9.90 0.31 7.30
C GLY A 228 10.13 -1.19 7.01
N ALA A 229 11.36 -1.57 6.66
CA ALA A 229 11.77 -2.97 6.50
C ALA A 229 12.08 -3.66 7.84
N SER A 230 12.29 -2.90 8.91
CA SER A 230 12.67 -3.44 10.23
C SER A 230 11.50 -4.13 10.93
N LEU A 231 11.82 -5.13 11.76
CA LEU A 231 10.84 -5.79 12.63
C LEU A 231 10.10 -4.79 13.53
N TRP A 232 10.82 -3.82 14.11
CA TRP A 232 10.20 -2.79 14.96
C TRP A 232 9.26 -1.88 14.16
N GLY A 233 9.63 -1.51 12.93
CA GLY A 233 8.75 -0.78 12.02
C GLY A 233 7.46 -1.55 11.76
N ALA A 234 7.56 -2.86 11.49
CA ALA A 234 6.40 -3.72 11.29
C ALA A 234 5.52 -3.86 12.55
N ILE A 235 6.13 -4.05 13.73
CA ILE A 235 5.40 -4.14 15.00
C ILE A 235 4.70 -2.82 15.36
N ILE A 236 5.38 -1.68 15.21
CA ILE A 236 4.79 -0.37 15.49
C ILE A 236 3.62 -0.10 14.53
N ALA A 237 3.82 -0.38 13.24
CA ALA A 237 2.76 -0.22 12.25
C ALA A 237 1.54 -1.10 12.56
N VAL A 238 1.75 -2.38 12.89
CA VAL A 238 0.64 -3.29 13.20
C VAL A 238 -0.08 -2.86 14.48
N ILE A 239 0.64 -2.41 15.53
CA ILE A 239 0.02 -1.89 16.75
C ILE A 239 -0.84 -0.65 16.42
N LEU A 240 -0.30 0.30 15.65
CA LEU A 240 -1.02 1.52 15.27
C LEU A 240 -2.30 1.20 14.49
N VAL A 241 -2.26 0.24 13.56
CA VAL A 241 -3.45 -0.21 12.82
C VAL A 241 -4.56 -0.66 13.78
N HIS A 242 -4.24 -1.51 14.76
CA HIS A 242 -5.24 -2.10 15.65
C HIS A 242 -5.69 -1.13 16.75
N VAL A 243 -4.81 -0.23 17.21
CA VAL A 243 -5.16 0.87 18.10
C VAL A 243 -6.11 1.86 17.41
N LEU A 244 -5.93 2.15 16.12
CA LEU A 244 -6.87 2.97 15.37
C LEU A 244 -8.23 2.27 15.20
N TRP A 245 -8.24 0.98 14.90
CA TRP A 245 -9.47 0.19 14.87
C TRP A 245 -10.18 0.14 16.22
N SER A 246 -9.43 0.13 17.33
CA SER A 246 -10.01 0.25 18.68
C SER A 246 -10.81 1.53 18.86
N CYS A 247 -10.42 2.59 18.13
CA CYS A 247 -11.05 3.90 18.09
C CYS A 247 -12.20 4.00 17.08
N GLY A 248 -12.54 2.92 16.36
CA GLY A 248 -13.53 2.93 15.27
C GLY A 248 -13.03 3.57 13.98
N ILE A 249 -11.72 3.81 13.86
CA ILE A 249 -11.08 4.37 12.66
C ILE A 249 -10.45 3.22 11.87
N HIS A 250 -10.62 3.20 10.55
CA HIS A 250 -10.09 2.15 9.68
C HIS A 250 -8.55 2.20 9.61
N GLY A 251 -7.88 1.61 10.59
CA GLY A 251 -6.46 1.79 10.86
C GLY A 251 -5.55 1.33 9.72
N ALA A 252 -5.93 0.26 9.00
CA ALA A 252 -5.17 -0.27 7.88
C ALA A 252 -5.03 0.77 6.75
N THR A 253 -6.07 1.56 6.50
CA THR A 253 -6.04 2.60 5.45
C THR A 253 -5.23 3.81 5.90
N ILE A 254 -5.29 4.17 7.19
CA ILE A 254 -4.52 5.32 7.72
C ILE A 254 -3.03 5.01 7.74
N VAL A 255 -2.63 3.91 8.38
CA VAL A 255 -1.21 3.52 8.45
C VAL A 255 -0.71 3.11 7.07
N GLY A 256 -1.50 2.34 6.31
CA GLY A 256 -1.18 1.96 4.94
C GLY A 256 -0.98 3.17 4.03
N GLY A 257 -1.82 4.20 4.12
CA GLY A 257 -1.65 5.43 3.33
C GLY A 257 -0.35 6.19 3.61
N VAL A 258 0.23 6.04 4.80
CA VAL A 258 1.52 6.63 5.17
C VAL A 258 2.69 5.73 4.80
N MET A 259 2.54 4.42 5.03
CA MET A 259 3.63 3.44 4.91
C MET A 259 3.73 2.78 3.53
N SER A 260 2.68 2.83 2.71
CA SER A 260 2.67 2.20 1.38
C SER A 260 3.79 2.66 0.45
N PRO A 261 4.25 3.94 0.44
CA PRO A 261 5.42 4.30 -0.37
C PRO A 261 6.66 3.47 -0.05
N VAL A 262 6.85 3.12 1.23
CA VAL A 262 7.94 2.24 1.66
C VAL A 262 7.63 0.78 1.33
N TRP A 263 6.47 0.28 1.75
CA TRP A 263 6.12 -1.14 1.59
C TRP A 263 6.00 -1.58 0.13
N LEU A 264 5.54 -0.70 -0.77
CA LEU A 264 5.50 -0.96 -2.20
C LEU A 264 6.90 -0.89 -2.83
N SER A 265 7.81 -0.05 -2.32
CA SER A 265 9.21 -0.06 -2.73
C SER A 265 9.90 -1.38 -2.36
N LEU A 266 9.70 -1.88 -1.14
CA LEU A 266 10.26 -3.17 -0.71
C LEU A 266 9.65 -4.34 -1.50
N MET A 267 8.35 -4.28 -1.78
CA MET A 267 7.65 -5.24 -2.65
C MET A 267 8.24 -5.26 -4.06
N ASP A 268 8.50 -4.09 -4.65
CA ASP A 268 9.01 -3.99 -6.01
C ASP A 268 10.47 -4.49 -6.12
N GLN A 269 11.29 -4.27 -5.10
CA GLN A 269 12.63 -4.88 -5.01
C GLN A 269 12.55 -6.41 -5.00
N ASN A 270 11.59 -6.98 -4.25
CA ASN A 270 11.33 -8.42 -4.30
C ASN A 270 10.88 -8.89 -5.68
N ARG A 271 10.00 -8.14 -6.34
CA ARG A 271 9.53 -8.47 -7.69
C ARG A 271 10.69 -8.55 -8.67
N VAL A 272 11.56 -7.54 -8.67
CA VAL A 272 12.72 -7.47 -9.58
C VAL A 272 13.64 -8.67 -9.36
N ALA A 273 13.95 -9.00 -8.11
CA ALA A 273 14.76 -10.18 -7.79
C ALA A 273 14.07 -11.48 -8.21
N PHE A 274 12.79 -11.64 -7.88
CA PHE A 274 12.02 -12.85 -8.18
C PHE A 274 11.90 -13.12 -9.68
N GLN A 275 11.59 -12.09 -10.48
CA GLN A 275 11.51 -12.22 -11.95
C GLN A 275 12.85 -12.57 -12.59
N ALA A 276 13.95 -12.13 -11.98
CA ALA A 276 15.30 -12.45 -12.43
C ALA A 276 15.79 -13.81 -11.92
N GLY A 277 14.97 -14.57 -11.18
CA GLY A 277 15.37 -15.85 -10.58
C GLY A 277 16.38 -15.70 -9.44
N GLN A 278 16.46 -14.52 -8.83
CA GLN A 278 17.35 -14.19 -7.72
C GLN A 278 16.66 -14.38 -6.36
N ASP A 279 17.46 -14.43 -5.30
CA ASP A 279 16.93 -14.44 -3.93
C ASP A 279 16.22 -13.13 -3.60
N VAL A 280 15.00 -13.25 -3.08
CA VAL A 280 14.17 -12.09 -2.72
C VAL A 280 14.71 -11.41 -1.44
N PRO A 281 15.02 -10.11 -1.48
CA PRO A 281 15.79 -9.45 -0.42
C PRO A 281 14.99 -9.17 0.85
N ASN A 282 13.73 -8.73 0.74
CA ASN A 282 12.99 -8.15 1.86
C ASN A 282 11.94 -9.11 2.43
N THR A 283 11.86 -9.22 3.75
CA THR A 283 10.76 -9.91 4.44
C THR A 283 9.51 -9.04 4.53
N ILE A 284 9.67 -7.77 4.93
CA ILE A 284 8.56 -6.83 5.05
C ILE A 284 8.24 -6.22 3.68
N THR A 285 7.00 -6.41 3.25
CA THR A 285 6.40 -5.82 2.04
C THR A 285 4.94 -5.48 2.35
N ALA A 286 4.18 -4.92 1.42
CA ALA A 286 2.74 -4.73 1.64
C ALA A 286 2.04 -6.08 1.92
N GLN A 287 2.33 -7.09 1.11
CA GLN A 287 1.73 -8.42 1.19
C GLN A 287 2.17 -9.22 2.41
N PHE A 288 3.30 -8.88 3.04
CA PHE A 288 3.67 -9.47 4.33
C PHE A 288 2.51 -9.35 5.32
N PHE A 289 1.96 -8.13 5.46
CA PHE A 289 0.85 -7.88 6.36
C PHE A 289 -0.45 -8.48 5.81
N ASP A 290 -0.80 -8.14 4.57
CA ASP A 290 -2.10 -8.49 3.98
C ASP A 290 -2.35 -10.00 3.96
N LEU A 291 -1.32 -10.80 3.65
CA LEU A 291 -1.50 -12.23 3.40
C LEU A 291 -1.21 -13.09 4.64
N TRP A 292 -0.30 -12.68 5.54
CA TRP A 292 0.10 -13.52 6.67
C TRP A 292 -0.33 -13.00 8.05
N ILE A 293 -0.61 -11.69 8.19
CA ILE A 293 -0.98 -11.08 9.47
C ILE A 293 -2.47 -10.72 9.49
N TYR A 294 -2.96 -10.03 8.46
CA TYR A 294 -4.35 -9.56 8.32
C TYR A 294 -5.31 -10.67 7.82
N MET A 295 -5.14 -11.89 8.33
CA MET A 295 -5.95 -13.03 7.92
C MET A 295 -7.39 -12.92 8.40
N GLY A 296 -8.32 -12.83 7.47
CA GLY A 296 -9.71 -12.56 7.81
C GLY A 296 -10.02 -11.11 8.10
N GLY A 297 -9.13 -10.18 7.75
CA GLY A 297 -9.23 -8.75 8.01
C GLY A 297 -8.26 -8.31 9.11
N SER A 298 -8.62 -7.30 9.89
CA SER A 298 -7.80 -6.86 11.02
C SER A 298 -7.87 -7.85 12.19
N GLY A 299 -6.77 -8.07 12.91
CA GLY A 299 -6.77 -8.90 14.12
C GLY A 299 -6.68 -10.40 13.90
N ALA A 300 -6.46 -10.88 12.66
CA ALA A 300 -6.61 -12.30 12.31
C ALA A 300 -8.04 -12.85 12.56
N THR A 301 -9.07 -12.05 12.30
CA THR A 301 -10.46 -12.32 12.71
C THR A 301 -11.08 -13.57 12.11
N LEU A 302 -10.55 -14.13 11.01
CA LEU A 302 -11.07 -15.41 10.49
C LEU A 302 -10.98 -16.52 11.55
N ALA A 303 -9.91 -16.54 12.34
CA ALA A 303 -9.75 -17.50 13.43
C ALA A 303 -10.80 -17.31 14.54
N LEU A 304 -11.13 -16.06 14.88
CA LEU A 304 -12.20 -15.72 15.82
C LEU A 304 -13.57 -16.14 15.29
N VAL A 305 -13.85 -15.91 14.00
CA VAL A 305 -15.10 -16.31 13.33
C VAL A 305 -15.26 -17.82 13.34
N VAL A 306 -14.21 -18.57 13.01
CA VAL A 306 -14.22 -20.03 13.09
C VAL A 306 -14.43 -20.48 14.54
N GLY A 307 -13.82 -19.81 15.52
CA GLY A 307 -14.11 -20.04 16.94
C GLY A 307 -15.60 -19.89 17.27
N MET A 308 -16.26 -18.83 16.78
CA MET A 308 -17.69 -18.61 16.98
C MET A 308 -18.52 -19.74 16.36
N LEU A 309 -18.20 -20.15 15.13
CA LEU A 309 -18.91 -21.23 14.43
C LEU A 309 -18.80 -22.58 15.14
N LEU A 310 -17.67 -22.86 15.79
CA LEU A 310 -17.40 -24.14 16.44
C LEU A 310 -17.86 -24.20 17.89
N PHE A 311 -17.75 -23.10 18.64
CA PHE A 311 -17.88 -23.13 20.11
C PHE A 311 -18.89 -22.17 20.71
N ALA A 312 -19.45 -21.22 19.95
CA ALA A 312 -20.41 -20.27 20.50
C ALA A 312 -21.67 -20.99 20.99
N ARG A 313 -22.18 -20.59 22.15
CA ARG A 313 -23.41 -21.07 22.78
C ARG A 313 -24.53 -20.04 22.66
N SER A 314 -24.21 -18.75 22.80
CA SER A 314 -25.15 -17.64 22.59
C SER A 314 -25.67 -17.62 21.16
N GLN A 315 -26.95 -17.27 20.99
CA GLN A 315 -27.56 -17.12 19.68
C GLN A 315 -26.92 -15.97 18.89
N GLN A 316 -26.56 -14.89 19.57
CA GLN A 316 -25.89 -13.75 18.97
C GLN A 316 -24.58 -14.16 18.29
N LEU A 317 -23.66 -14.84 18.98
CA LEU A 317 -22.36 -15.19 18.40
C LEU A 317 -22.45 -16.32 17.37
N LYS A 318 -23.39 -17.27 17.52
CA LYS A 318 -23.68 -18.27 16.47
C LYS A 318 -24.14 -17.60 15.18
N SER A 319 -25.08 -16.65 15.30
CA SER A 319 -25.58 -15.89 14.16
C SER A 319 -24.48 -15.08 13.52
N LEU A 320 -23.70 -14.37 14.33
CA LEU A 320 -22.60 -13.55 13.84
C LEU A 320 -21.57 -14.38 13.08
N GLY A 321 -21.14 -15.52 13.62
CA GLY A 321 -20.20 -16.42 12.95
C GLY A 321 -20.68 -16.91 11.58
N ARG A 322 -21.98 -17.22 11.44
CA ARG A 322 -22.58 -17.62 10.16
C ARG A 322 -22.62 -16.48 9.14
N LEU A 323 -22.93 -15.26 9.59
CA LEU A 323 -23.03 -14.10 8.72
C LEU A 323 -21.65 -13.53 8.32
N SER A 324 -20.64 -13.68 9.19
CA SER A 324 -19.33 -13.06 8.98
C SER A 324 -18.29 -13.97 8.32
N ILE A 325 -18.54 -15.27 8.16
CA ILE A 325 -17.56 -16.18 7.54
C ILE A 325 -17.34 -15.89 6.05
N ALA A 326 -18.40 -15.60 5.30
CA ALA A 326 -18.31 -15.29 3.88
C ALA A 326 -17.44 -14.04 3.62
N PRO A 327 -17.70 -12.87 4.23
CA PRO A 327 -16.79 -11.73 4.08
C PRO A 327 -15.42 -12.01 4.70
N GLY A 328 -15.35 -12.75 5.81
CA GLY A 328 -14.09 -13.12 6.47
C GLY A 328 -13.16 -13.97 5.61
N ILE A 329 -13.67 -14.84 4.74
CA ILE A 329 -12.84 -15.61 3.78
C ILE A 329 -12.11 -14.66 2.81
N PHE A 330 -12.75 -13.54 2.46
CA PHE A 330 -12.16 -12.49 1.61
C PHE A 330 -11.52 -11.35 2.43
N ASN A 331 -11.17 -11.64 3.68
CA ASN A 331 -10.48 -10.72 4.59
C ASN A 331 -11.25 -9.44 4.93
N ILE A 332 -12.58 -9.43 4.77
CA ILE A 332 -13.48 -8.32 5.14
C ILE A 332 -14.12 -8.65 6.49
N ASN A 333 -14.04 -7.74 7.46
CA ASN A 333 -14.34 -8.08 8.86
C ASN A 333 -15.14 -7.05 9.65
N GLU A 334 -15.73 -6.06 8.98
CA GLU A 334 -16.58 -5.02 9.60
C GLU A 334 -17.73 -5.63 10.39
N MET A 335 -18.30 -6.74 9.89
CA MET A 335 -19.32 -7.49 10.61
C MET A 335 -18.84 -7.95 11.99
N VAL A 336 -17.57 -8.33 12.13
CA VAL A 336 -17.00 -8.79 13.40
C VAL A 336 -16.55 -7.62 14.26
N THR A 337 -15.82 -6.66 13.69
CA THR A 337 -15.26 -5.53 14.45
C THR A 337 -16.36 -4.66 15.04
N PHE A 338 -17.43 -4.40 14.29
CA PHE A 338 -18.59 -3.64 14.77
C PHE A 338 -19.69 -4.52 15.38
N GLY A 339 -19.94 -5.72 14.85
CA GLY A 339 -21.05 -6.58 15.31
C GLY A 339 -20.76 -7.40 16.58
N MET A 340 -19.50 -7.76 16.84
CA MET A 340 -19.07 -8.38 18.12
C MET A 340 -18.69 -7.32 19.17
N PRO A 341 -19.12 -6.06 18.96
CA PRO A 341 -18.33 -4.83 19.13
C PRO A 341 -16.93 -5.06 19.68
N ILE A 342 -15.95 -5.39 18.83
CA ILE A 342 -14.53 -5.38 19.24
C ILE A 342 -14.08 -3.93 19.46
N VAL A 343 -14.59 -3.02 18.63
CA VAL A 343 -14.40 -1.58 18.79
C VAL A 343 -14.86 -1.15 20.17
N MET A 344 -14.00 -0.44 20.90
CA MET A 344 -14.21 -0.01 22.29
C MET A 344 -14.48 -1.10 23.34
N ASN A 345 -14.36 -2.39 23.01
CA ASN A 345 -14.53 -3.46 24.00
C ASN A 345 -13.19 -3.87 24.62
N PRO A 346 -12.98 -3.57 25.91
CA PRO A 346 -11.68 -3.76 26.53
C PRO A 346 -11.27 -5.22 26.69
N LEU A 347 -12.22 -6.16 26.68
CA LEU A 347 -11.95 -7.60 26.74
C LEU A 347 -11.43 -8.10 25.39
N LEU A 348 -12.18 -7.85 24.31
CA LEU A 348 -11.86 -8.34 22.97
C LEU A 348 -10.71 -7.57 22.31
N LEU A 349 -10.43 -6.36 22.77
CA LEU A 349 -9.33 -5.56 22.25
C LEU A 349 -7.95 -6.15 22.60
N ILE A 350 -7.84 -6.89 23.70
CA ILE A 350 -6.59 -7.53 24.11
C ILE A 350 -6.10 -8.51 23.03
N PRO A 351 -6.86 -9.57 22.66
CA PRO A 351 -6.43 -10.47 21.60
C PRO A 351 -6.40 -9.79 20.23
N PHE A 352 -7.26 -8.79 19.98
CA PHE A 352 -7.28 -8.06 18.72
C PHE A 352 -5.98 -7.28 18.42
N ILE A 353 -5.29 -6.79 19.46
CA ILE A 353 -3.97 -6.15 19.32
C ILE A 353 -2.83 -7.19 19.44
N LEU A 354 -2.95 -8.12 20.39
CA LEU A 354 -1.89 -9.09 20.69
C LEU A 354 -1.66 -10.07 19.54
N VAL A 355 -2.71 -10.63 18.95
CA VAL A 355 -2.60 -11.63 17.89
C VAL A 355 -1.77 -11.09 16.71
N PRO A 356 -2.08 -9.93 16.10
CA PRO A 356 -1.27 -9.37 15.02
C PRO A 356 0.21 -9.19 15.35
N VAL A 357 0.53 -8.77 16.58
CA VAL A 357 1.93 -8.61 17.02
C VAL A 357 2.64 -9.96 17.09
N VAL A 358 1.98 -10.97 17.68
CA VAL A 358 2.51 -12.34 17.73
C VAL A 358 2.70 -12.89 16.32
N LEU A 359 1.72 -12.74 15.44
CA LEU A 359 1.81 -13.22 14.05
C LEU A 359 2.89 -12.50 13.27
N THR A 360 3.09 -11.20 13.50
CA THR A 360 4.18 -10.42 12.89
C THR A 360 5.54 -10.98 13.29
N ILE A 361 5.77 -11.21 14.59
CA ILE A 361 7.03 -11.74 15.10
C ILE A 361 7.29 -13.16 14.56
N VAL A 362 6.30 -14.04 14.64
CA VAL A 362 6.42 -15.43 14.17
C VAL A 362 6.69 -15.48 12.67
N SER A 363 5.94 -14.70 11.88
CA SER A 363 6.10 -14.67 10.42
C SER A 363 7.45 -14.08 10.00
N TYR A 364 7.87 -12.99 10.66
CA TYR A 364 9.15 -12.34 10.39
C TYR A 364 10.30 -13.31 10.60
N PHE A 365 10.37 -13.96 11.77
CA PHE A 365 11.45 -14.92 12.05
C PHE A 365 11.36 -16.18 11.20
N ALA A 366 10.16 -16.69 10.91
CA ALA A 366 10.00 -17.83 10.02
C ALA A 366 10.57 -17.55 8.61
N MET A 367 10.43 -16.31 8.11
CA MET A 367 11.00 -15.88 6.84
C MET A 367 12.50 -15.58 6.91
N GLU A 368 12.96 -14.90 7.97
CA GLU A 368 14.38 -14.59 8.17
C GLU A 368 15.25 -15.84 8.42
N TRP A 369 14.71 -16.84 9.12
CA TRP A 369 15.40 -18.12 9.33
C TRP A 369 15.34 -19.06 8.11
N GLY A 370 14.70 -18.63 7.03
CA GLY A 370 14.59 -19.40 5.79
C GLY A 370 13.65 -20.60 5.85
N TRP A 371 12.86 -20.74 6.93
CA TRP A 371 11.84 -21.80 7.04
C TRP A 371 10.65 -21.55 6.11
N VAL A 372 10.34 -20.27 5.89
CA VAL A 372 9.25 -19.80 5.05
C VAL A 372 9.79 -18.90 3.97
N ALA A 373 9.24 -19.05 2.77
CA ALA A 373 9.58 -18.18 1.66
C ALA A 373 9.09 -16.75 1.91
N ARG A 374 9.95 -15.78 1.59
CA ARG A 374 9.60 -14.37 1.56
C ARG A 374 8.58 -14.06 0.45
N PRO A 375 7.89 -12.91 0.52
CA PRO A 375 6.96 -12.48 -0.52
C PRO A 375 7.65 -12.35 -1.89
N SER A 376 7.03 -12.86 -2.96
CA SER A 376 7.59 -12.85 -4.32
C SER A 376 7.66 -11.45 -4.95
N GLY A 377 7.03 -10.45 -4.33
CA GLY A 377 6.86 -9.11 -4.89
C GLY A 377 5.67 -8.98 -5.83
N ALA A 378 4.91 -10.06 -6.07
CA ALA A 378 3.59 -9.96 -6.67
C ALA A 378 2.61 -9.30 -5.69
N ALA A 379 1.90 -8.26 -6.17
CA ALA A 379 0.88 -7.53 -5.43
C ALA A 379 -0.46 -8.28 -5.44
N VAL A 380 -0.47 -9.49 -4.87
CA VAL A 380 -1.70 -10.29 -4.68
C VAL A 380 -2.70 -9.48 -3.84
N PRO A 381 -3.97 -9.35 -4.26
CA PRO A 381 -4.97 -8.56 -3.53
C PRO A 381 -5.12 -9.02 -2.08
N TRP A 382 -5.27 -8.08 -1.16
CA TRP A 382 -5.54 -8.38 0.26
C TRP A 382 -6.85 -9.14 0.48
N THR A 383 -7.78 -9.14 -0.49
CA THR A 383 -9.02 -9.92 -0.45
C THR A 383 -8.85 -11.38 -0.89
N THR A 384 -7.63 -11.82 -1.22
CA THR A 384 -7.38 -13.19 -1.67
C THR A 384 -7.59 -14.18 -0.51
N PRO A 385 -8.40 -15.23 -0.68
CA PRO A 385 -8.65 -16.20 0.38
C PRO A 385 -7.38 -16.81 0.97
N ILE A 386 -7.43 -17.11 2.27
CA ILE A 386 -6.37 -17.86 2.98
C ILE A 386 -6.05 -19.17 2.24
N LEU A 387 -4.82 -19.66 2.41
CA LEU A 387 -4.19 -20.78 1.69
C LEU A 387 -3.75 -20.40 0.27
N PHE A 388 -4.65 -19.90 -0.57
CA PHE A 388 -4.28 -19.44 -1.91
C PHE A 388 -3.37 -18.22 -1.86
N SER A 389 -3.69 -17.27 -0.97
CA SER A 389 -2.87 -16.07 -0.74
C SER A 389 -1.44 -16.42 -0.33
N GLY A 390 -1.23 -17.35 0.61
CA GLY A 390 0.12 -17.74 1.04
C GLY A 390 0.91 -18.43 -0.05
N TYR A 391 0.25 -19.25 -0.87
CA TYR A 391 0.86 -19.90 -2.04
C TYR A 391 1.27 -18.86 -3.10
N LEU A 392 0.34 -18.03 -3.56
CA LEU A 392 0.58 -17.06 -4.62
C LEU A 392 1.54 -15.95 -4.18
N GLY A 393 1.36 -15.45 -2.96
CA GLY A 393 2.17 -14.37 -2.38
C GLY A 393 3.64 -14.73 -2.17
N SER A 394 3.97 -16.01 -2.10
CA SER A 394 5.34 -16.53 -2.02
C SER A 394 5.87 -17.04 -3.35
N GLY A 395 5.16 -16.76 -4.46
CA GLY A 395 5.56 -17.18 -5.80
C GLY A 395 5.36 -18.66 -6.05
N GLY A 396 4.35 -19.28 -5.43
CA GLY A 396 4.03 -20.70 -5.55
C GLY A 396 4.77 -21.62 -4.58
N LYS A 397 5.31 -21.09 -3.48
CA LYS A 397 6.05 -21.87 -2.48
C LYS A 397 5.11 -22.32 -1.35
N ILE A 398 4.99 -23.63 -1.14
CA ILE A 398 4.05 -24.22 -0.16
C ILE A 398 4.36 -23.77 1.27
N SER A 399 5.60 -23.40 1.59
CA SER A 399 5.97 -22.89 2.92
C SER A 399 5.17 -21.65 3.33
N GLY A 400 4.73 -20.82 2.38
CA GLY A 400 3.84 -19.69 2.65
C GLY A 400 2.44 -20.12 3.13
N VAL A 401 1.92 -21.24 2.62
CA VAL A 401 0.64 -21.84 3.04
C VAL A 401 0.77 -22.41 4.45
N ILE A 402 1.88 -23.08 4.74
CA ILE A 402 2.15 -23.67 6.06
C ILE A 402 2.19 -22.57 7.12
N LEU A 403 2.85 -21.44 6.84
CA LEU A 403 2.87 -20.30 7.76
C LEU A 403 1.46 -19.76 8.05
N GLN A 404 0.58 -19.69 7.04
CA GLN A 404 -0.81 -19.28 7.26
C GLN A 404 -1.56 -20.25 8.18
N LEU A 405 -1.34 -21.56 8.03
CA LEU A 405 -1.94 -22.56 8.92
C LEU A 405 -1.44 -22.42 10.36
N VAL A 406 -0.13 -22.18 10.55
CA VAL A 406 0.47 -21.92 11.86
C VAL A 406 -0.11 -20.65 12.48
N ASN A 407 -0.12 -19.56 11.73
CA ASN A 407 -0.63 -18.27 12.19
C ASN A 407 -2.13 -18.36 12.52
N PHE A 408 -2.91 -19.09 11.71
CA PHE A 408 -4.34 -19.30 11.95
C PHE A 408 -4.56 -20.06 13.25
N ALA A 409 -3.80 -21.14 13.49
CA ALA A 409 -3.87 -21.91 14.73
C ALA A 409 -3.47 -21.07 15.94
N LEU A 410 -2.39 -20.28 15.85
CA LEU A 410 -1.95 -19.36 16.91
C LEU A 410 -3.06 -18.36 17.25
N ALA A 411 -3.61 -17.68 16.24
CA ALA A 411 -4.70 -16.73 16.41
C ALA A 411 -5.92 -17.40 17.07
N PHE A 412 -6.30 -18.59 16.60
CA PHE A 412 -7.43 -19.34 17.12
C PHE A 412 -7.30 -19.63 18.61
N PHE A 413 -6.15 -20.15 19.05
CA PHE A 413 -5.93 -20.49 20.45
C PHE A 413 -5.78 -19.25 21.35
N ILE A 414 -5.24 -18.14 20.83
CA ILE A 414 -5.18 -16.87 21.58
C ILE A 414 -6.58 -16.27 21.73
N TYR A 415 -7.44 -16.32 20.71
CA TYR A 415 -8.81 -15.81 20.78
C TYR A 415 -9.74 -16.67 21.65
N LEU A 416 -9.57 -17.99 21.64
CA LEU A 416 -10.49 -18.93 22.29
C LEU A 416 -10.85 -18.60 23.75
N PRO A 417 -9.91 -18.24 24.66
CA PRO A 417 -10.27 -17.87 26.02
C PRO A 417 -11.18 -16.62 26.08
N PHE A 418 -10.88 -15.58 25.30
CA PHE A 418 -11.67 -14.34 25.28
C PHE A 418 -13.05 -14.56 24.65
N LEU A 419 -13.11 -15.36 23.58
CA LEU A 419 -14.36 -15.78 22.97
C LEU A 419 -15.25 -16.52 23.98
N LYS A 420 -14.70 -17.46 24.74
CA LYS A 420 -15.45 -18.19 25.77
C LYS A 420 -15.98 -17.28 26.89
N ILE A 421 -15.19 -16.29 27.32
CA ILE A 421 -15.62 -15.31 28.33
C ILE A 421 -16.77 -14.45 27.78
N TRP A 422 -16.61 -13.93 26.56
CA TRP A 422 -17.62 -13.08 25.93
C TRP A 422 -18.91 -13.84 25.63
N ASP A 423 -18.81 -15.06 25.10
CA ASP A 423 -19.97 -15.92 24.84
C ASP A 423 -20.73 -16.28 26.12
N LYS A 424 -20.02 -16.49 27.23
CA LYS A 424 -20.66 -16.71 28.54
C LYS A 424 -21.45 -15.48 29.00
N GLN A 425 -20.92 -14.27 28.82
CA GLN A 425 -21.62 -13.02 29.14
C GLN A 425 -22.87 -12.86 28.28
N LYS A 426 -22.76 -13.07 26.96
CA LYS A 426 -23.91 -12.99 26.05
C LYS A 426 -24.97 -14.04 26.31
N LEU A 427 -24.58 -15.25 26.69
CA LEU A 427 -25.53 -16.28 27.08
C LEU A 427 -26.28 -15.92 28.38
N ALA A 428 -25.62 -15.29 29.35
CA ALA A 428 -26.28 -14.82 30.57
C ALA A 428 -27.29 -13.70 30.26
N GLU A 429 -26.87 -12.71 29.46
CA GLU A 429 -27.76 -11.64 28.98
C GLU A 429 -28.98 -12.19 28.21
N GLU A 430 -28.78 -13.17 27.31
CA GLU A 430 -29.85 -13.84 26.55
C GLU A 430 -30.84 -14.60 27.45
N LYS A 431 -30.40 -15.06 28.62
CA LYS A 431 -31.23 -15.75 29.61
C LYS A 431 -31.87 -14.80 30.63
N GLY A 432 -31.48 -13.52 30.63
CA GLY A 432 -31.92 -12.54 31.61
C GLY A 432 -31.24 -12.69 32.98
N GLU A 433 -30.02 -13.24 33.02
CA GLU A 433 -29.19 -13.41 34.23
C GLU A 433 -28.25 -12.22 34.50
#